data_AF-A0A4Q3XSQ5-F1
#
_entry.id   AF-A0A4Q3XSQ5-F1
#
_cell.length_a   1.000
_cell.length_b   1.000
_cell.length_c   1.000
_cell.angle_alpha   90.00
_cell.angle_beta   90.00
_cell.angle_gamma   90.00
#
_symmetry.space_group_name_H-M   'P 1'
#
loop_
_entity.id
_entity.type
_entity.pdbx_description
1 polymer ?
#
loop_
_entity_poly.entity_id
_entity_poly.type
_entity_poly.pdbx_seq_one_letter_code
_entity_poly.pdbx_strand_id
1 'polypeptide(L)'
;MRDRRLSGADRACLFEIVERYRSEHGNARASHGYLARTIGVTPRAVFDCVARLVGLDYVTVVRPCSGPRPTEYLPNWSLGIPVKEDVEADFNIEVPFSPADVEADFNIGLQSTSTMEPPRVEVSFNPIPLTSGYQTGDVRGDSARGSAAGLAPAPAAAVETVIGAEYVGREDGAKVIRLDLDSGATIDVVHEHPLDAVQRVGTRHIDQLTVAGGIEHLDDHRQFVGTRFIRAFEYDEAGSATLAFRPAPATAK
;
A
#
# COMPACT_ATOMS: atom_id res chain seq x y z
N MET A 1 10.62 -8.11 -24.69
CA MET A 1 9.48 -7.33 -25.20
C MET A 1 8.93 -6.50 -24.03
N ARG A 2 8.79 -5.17 -24.14
CA ARG A 2 8.24 -4.34 -23.05
C ARG A 2 6.72 -4.34 -23.15
N ASP A 3 6.00 -4.75 -22.11
CA ASP A 3 4.55 -4.58 -22.08
C ASP A 3 4.22 -3.08 -22.13
N ARG A 4 3.53 -2.67 -23.19
CA ARG A 4 3.16 -1.26 -23.44
C ARG A 4 2.10 -0.75 -22.46
N ARG A 5 1.44 -1.64 -21.73
CA ARG A 5 0.45 -1.32 -20.69
C ARG A 5 1.11 -0.82 -19.40
N LEU A 6 2.41 -1.07 -19.22
CA LEU A 6 3.16 -0.68 -18.02
C LEU A 6 3.91 0.64 -18.23
N SER A 7 3.63 1.61 -17.37
CA SER A 7 4.42 2.84 -17.26
C SER A 7 5.85 2.55 -16.78
N GLY A 8 6.72 3.57 -16.81
CA GLY A 8 8.06 3.44 -16.24
C GLY A 8 8.03 3.16 -14.73
N ALA A 9 7.11 3.79 -14.01
CA ALA A 9 6.93 3.59 -12.57
C ALA A 9 6.39 2.18 -12.24
N ASP A 10 5.46 1.66 -13.04
CA ASP A 10 4.95 0.29 -12.83
C ASP A 10 6.06 -0.74 -12.98
N ARG A 11 6.93 -0.55 -13.98
CA ARG A 11 8.11 -1.41 -14.20
C ARG A 11 9.10 -1.30 -13.05
N ALA A 12 9.42 -0.10 -12.60
CA ALA A 12 10.30 0.10 -11.45
C ALA A 12 9.72 -0.57 -10.19
N CYS A 13 8.41 -0.42 -9.94
CA CYS A 13 7.72 -1.06 -8.83
C CYS A 13 7.79 -2.59 -8.92
N LEU A 14 7.58 -3.16 -10.12
CA LEU A 14 7.71 -4.59 -10.35
C LEU A 14 9.14 -5.08 -10.11
N PHE A 15 10.16 -4.38 -10.62
CA PHE A 15 11.56 -4.76 -10.40
C PHE A 15 11.91 -4.76 -8.91
N GLU A 16 11.48 -3.76 -8.16
CA GLU A 16 11.73 -3.67 -6.72
C GLU A 16 11.04 -4.78 -5.91
N ILE A 17 9.86 -5.24 -6.37
CA ILE A 17 9.17 -6.39 -5.77
C ILE A 17 9.94 -7.68 -6.09
N VAL A 18 10.35 -7.86 -7.35
CA VAL A 18 11.10 -9.05 -7.81
C VAL A 18 12.46 -9.16 -7.13
N GLU A 19 13.19 -8.05 -6.97
CA GLU A 19 14.51 -8.02 -6.33
C GLU A 19 14.45 -8.43 -4.84
N ARG A 20 13.32 -8.17 -4.17
CA ARG A 20 13.09 -8.56 -2.77
C ARG A 20 12.50 -9.95 -2.59
N TYR A 21 12.23 -10.65 -3.68
CA TYR A 21 11.73 -12.00 -3.60
C TYR A 21 12.75 -12.92 -2.95
N ARG A 22 12.32 -13.69 -1.94
CA ARG A 22 13.12 -14.73 -1.31
C ARG A 22 12.51 -16.09 -1.59
N SER A 23 13.24 -16.92 -2.33
CA SER A 23 12.81 -18.28 -2.68
C SER A 23 12.53 -19.15 -1.44
N GLU A 24 13.31 -18.99 -0.37
CA GLU A 24 13.12 -19.67 0.92
C GLU A 24 11.75 -19.40 1.56
N HIS A 25 11.15 -18.24 1.30
CA HIS A 25 9.86 -17.84 1.86
C HIS A 25 8.73 -17.87 0.83
N GLY A 26 9.06 -18.07 -0.45
CA GLY A 26 8.12 -18.00 -1.55
C GLY A 26 7.43 -16.64 -1.70
N ASN A 27 7.98 -15.56 -1.16
CA ASN A 27 7.38 -14.23 -1.24
C ASN A 27 8.43 -13.11 -1.26
N ALA A 28 7.99 -11.94 -1.71
CA ALA A 28 8.69 -10.67 -1.57
C ALA A 28 8.01 -9.81 -0.50
N ARG A 29 8.81 -9.04 0.25
CA ARG A 29 8.29 -8.16 1.31
C ARG A 29 8.74 -6.73 1.10
N ALA A 30 7.78 -5.82 0.95
CA ALA A 30 8.04 -4.39 0.87
C ALA A 30 6.86 -3.60 1.41
N SER A 31 7.11 -2.47 2.08
CA SER A 31 6.04 -1.53 2.41
C SER A 31 5.84 -0.54 1.27
N HIS A 32 4.63 -0.01 1.11
CA HIS A 32 4.38 1.02 0.08
C HIS A 32 5.25 2.27 0.28
N GLY A 33 5.49 2.67 1.53
CA GLY A 33 6.39 3.79 1.84
C GLY A 33 7.85 3.49 1.48
N TYR A 34 8.29 2.24 1.61
CA TYR A 34 9.59 1.82 1.13
C TYR A 34 9.68 1.95 -0.40
N LEU A 35 8.73 1.34 -1.12
CA LEU A 35 8.69 1.38 -2.59
C LEU A 35 8.64 2.81 -3.12
N ALA A 36 7.85 3.67 -2.47
CA ALA A 36 7.73 5.08 -2.84
C ALA A 36 9.08 5.80 -2.77
N ARG A 37 9.84 5.59 -1.69
CA ARG A 37 11.17 6.19 -1.50
C ARG A 37 12.19 5.65 -2.50
N THR A 38 12.21 4.35 -2.73
CA THR A 38 13.22 3.74 -3.63
C THR A 38 12.97 4.12 -5.09
N ILE A 39 11.72 4.13 -5.52
CA ILE A 39 11.35 4.46 -6.91
C ILE A 39 11.33 5.98 -7.14
N GLY A 40 11.25 6.78 -6.07
CA GLY A 40 11.16 8.24 -6.15
C GLY A 40 9.77 8.73 -6.60
N VAL A 41 8.71 8.00 -6.23
CA VAL A 41 7.32 8.34 -6.58
C VAL A 41 6.47 8.51 -5.33
N THR A 42 5.28 9.10 -5.49
CA THR A 42 4.37 9.27 -4.36
C THR A 42 3.82 7.91 -3.88
N PRO A 43 3.46 7.77 -2.58
CA PRO A 43 2.82 6.55 -2.08
C PRO A 43 1.54 6.17 -2.83
N ARG A 44 0.79 7.18 -3.30
CA ARG A 44 -0.39 6.98 -4.15
C ARG A 44 -0.02 6.36 -5.50
N ALA A 45 1.02 6.86 -6.14
CA ALA A 45 1.50 6.29 -7.40
C ALA A 45 1.93 4.82 -7.21
N VAL A 46 2.55 4.46 -6.09
CA VAL A 46 2.86 3.05 -5.76
C VAL A 46 1.59 2.21 -5.63
N PHE A 47 0.57 2.71 -4.93
CA PHE A 47 -0.71 2.00 -4.80
C PHE A 47 -1.33 1.73 -6.18
N ASP A 48 -1.37 2.75 -7.05
CA ASP A 48 -1.87 2.62 -8.41
C ASP A 48 -1.01 1.65 -9.25
N CYS A 49 0.32 1.66 -9.06
CA CYS A 49 1.23 0.71 -9.71
C CYS A 49 0.92 -0.73 -9.27
N VAL A 50 0.83 -0.96 -7.97
CA VAL A 50 0.53 -2.28 -7.40
C VAL A 50 -0.84 -2.77 -7.87
N ALA A 51 -1.87 -1.91 -7.84
CA ALA A 51 -3.20 -2.25 -8.32
C ALA A 51 -3.20 -2.65 -9.82
N ARG A 52 -2.45 -1.92 -10.66
CA ARG A 52 -2.27 -2.28 -12.07
C ARG A 52 -1.52 -3.59 -12.26
N LEU A 53 -0.42 -3.80 -11.53
CA LEU A 53 0.36 -5.03 -11.59
C LEU A 53 -0.47 -6.25 -11.16
N VAL A 54 -1.31 -6.10 -10.14
CA VAL A 54 -2.27 -7.13 -9.70
C VAL A 54 -3.35 -7.36 -10.76
N GLY A 55 -3.94 -6.30 -11.30
CA GLY A 55 -4.95 -6.41 -12.35
C GLY A 55 -4.45 -7.01 -13.66
N LEU A 56 -3.15 -6.91 -13.92
CA LEU A 56 -2.46 -7.52 -15.06
C LEU A 56 -1.80 -8.86 -14.72
N ASP A 57 -2.05 -9.39 -13.52
CA ASP A 57 -1.57 -10.68 -13.01
C ASP A 57 -0.03 -10.79 -12.85
N TYR A 58 0.72 -9.68 -12.93
CA TYR A 58 2.17 -9.65 -12.74
C TYR A 58 2.60 -10.04 -11.32
N VAL A 59 1.78 -9.66 -10.34
CA VAL A 59 2.04 -9.87 -8.91
C VAL A 59 0.71 -10.13 -8.21
N THR A 60 0.70 -11.06 -7.27
CA THR A 60 -0.41 -11.24 -6.32
C THR A 60 -0.03 -10.63 -4.97
N VAL A 61 -0.96 -9.94 -4.31
CA VAL A 61 -0.78 -9.53 -2.91
C VAL A 61 -1.26 -10.67 -2.00
N VAL A 62 -0.32 -11.35 -1.35
CA VAL A 62 -0.59 -12.48 -0.45
C VAL A 62 -1.11 -11.98 0.89
N ARG A 63 -0.51 -10.89 1.38
CA ARG A 63 -0.91 -10.25 2.63
C ARG A 63 -0.73 -8.74 2.52
N PRO A 64 -1.81 -7.95 2.66
CA PRO A 64 -1.69 -6.50 2.71
C PRO A 64 -0.94 -6.06 3.98
N CYS A 65 -0.24 -4.93 3.88
CA CYS A 65 0.39 -4.27 5.03
C CYS A 65 -0.62 -4.12 6.18
N SER A 66 -0.18 -4.43 7.40
CA SER A 66 -0.95 -4.22 8.62
C SER A 66 -0.02 -3.76 9.74
N GLY A 67 -0.19 -2.51 10.18
CA GLY A 67 0.67 -1.88 11.17
C GLY A 67 2.15 -1.85 10.73
N PRO A 68 3.10 -2.37 11.53
CA PRO A 68 4.52 -2.35 11.19
C PRO A 68 4.93 -3.42 10.17
N ARG A 69 4.01 -4.31 9.77
CA ARG A 69 4.35 -5.44 8.89
C ARG A 69 4.30 -5.02 7.42
N PRO A 70 5.35 -5.27 6.62
CA PRO A 70 5.36 -4.97 5.19
C PRO A 70 4.34 -5.82 4.43
N THR A 71 3.93 -5.34 3.26
CA THR A 71 3.09 -6.10 2.32
C THR A 71 3.87 -7.29 1.79
N GLU A 72 3.19 -8.44 1.68
CA GLU A 72 3.74 -9.66 1.08
C GLU A 72 3.21 -9.80 -0.35
N TYR A 73 4.13 -9.91 -1.29
CA TYR A 73 3.87 -10.03 -2.72
C TYR A 73 4.35 -11.38 -3.24
N LEU A 74 3.63 -11.94 -4.19
CA LEU A 74 4.02 -13.12 -4.94
C LEU A 74 4.11 -12.74 -6.42
N PRO A 75 5.32 -12.60 -6.99
CA PRO A 75 5.48 -12.42 -8.42
C PRO A 75 4.91 -13.63 -9.16
N ASN A 76 4.19 -13.37 -10.25
CA ASN A 76 3.70 -14.45 -11.09
C ASN A 76 4.78 -14.85 -12.09
N TRP A 77 5.49 -15.93 -11.78
CA TRP A 77 6.53 -16.49 -12.66
C TRP A 77 5.96 -17.21 -13.89
N SER A 78 4.64 -17.45 -13.92
CA SER A 78 3.94 -18.14 -15.01
C SER A 78 3.58 -17.20 -16.16
N LEU A 79 3.59 -15.87 -15.93
CA LEU A 79 3.55 -14.88 -16.99
C LEU A 79 4.88 -14.94 -17.72
N GLY A 80 4.93 -15.84 -18.72
CA GLY A 80 6.13 -16.28 -19.38
C GLY A 80 7.18 -15.19 -19.49
N ILE A 81 8.32 -15.43 -18.85
CA ILE A 81 9.58 -15.07 -19.50
C ILE A 81 9.43 -15.72 -20.88
N PRO A 82 9.41 -14.98 -22.00
CA PRO A 82 9.67 -15.64 -23.25
C PRO A 82 11.05 -16.25 -23.04
N VAL A 83 11.09 -17.56 -22.80
CA VAL A 83 12.25 -18.36 -23.09
C VAL A 83 12.59 -17.88 -24.50
N LYS A 84 13.75 -17.24 -24.66
CA LYS A 84 14.24 -16.98 -26.00
C LYS A 84 14.30 -18.36 -26.64
N GLU A 85 13.28 -18.70 -27.42
CA GLU A 85 13.46 -19.67 -28.48
C GLU A 85 14.69 -19.16 -29.22
N ASP A 86 15.69 -20.03 -29.32
CA ASP A 86 16.97 -19.77 -29.93
C ASP A 86 16.73 -19.17 -31.33
N VAL A 87 16.72 -17.84 -31.39
CA VAL A 87 16.92 -17.16 -32.65
C VAL A 87 18.40 -17.33 -32.88
N GLU A 88 18.74 -18.34 -33.69
CA GLU A 88 20.00 -18.43 -34.41
C GLU A 88 20.21 -17.07 -35.08
N ALA A 89 20.95 -16.21 -34.40
CA ALA A 89 21.30 -14.92 -34.93
C ALA A 89 22.62 -15.11 -35.67
N ASP A 90 22.50 -15.29 -36.97
CA ASP A 90 23.54 -14.97 -37.94
C ASP A 90 23.99 -13.52 -37.70
N PHE A 91 25.01 -13.34 -36.87
CA PHE A 91 25.73 -12.09 -36.72
C PHE A 91 27.01 -12.16 -37.57
N ASN A 92 26.85 -12.04 -38.88
CA ASN A 92 27.92 -11.56 -39.74
C ASN A 92 27.76 -10.05 -39.91
N ILE A 93 28.26 -9.29 -38.92
CA ILE A 93 28.45 -7.85 -39.06
C ILE A 93 29.96 -7.61 -38.99
N GLU A 94 30.60 -7.56 -40.16
CA GLU A 94 31.93 -6.99 -40.30
C GLU A 94 31.84 -5.48 -39.99
N VAL A 95 32.44 -5.06 -38.89
CA VAL A 95 32.74 -3.65 -38.64
C VAL A 95 34.26 -3.55 -38.42
N PRO A 96 34.99 -2.71 -39.18
CA PRO A 96 36.44 -2.58 -39.05
C PRO A 96 36.76 -1.80 -37.78
N PHE A 97 37.34 -2.47 -36.78
CA PHE A 97 37.83 -1.83 -35.56
C PHE A 97 39.30 -1.41 -35.74
N SER A 98 39.56 -0.10 -35.67
CA SER A 98 40.89 0.47 -35.42
C SER A 98 41.09 0.59 -33.91
N PRO A 99 42.12 -0.02 -33.30
CA PRO A 99 42.28 -0.03 -31.86
C PRO A 99 43.21 1.09 -31.41
N ALA A 100 42.68 2.09 -30.72
CA ALA A 100 43.44 2.91 -29.80
C ALA A 100 42.52 3.44 -28.70
N ASP A 101 42.92 3.15 -27.46
CA ASP A 101 42.54 3.80 -26.21
C ASP A 101 41.11 3.57 -25.69
N VAL A 102 40.98 2.66 -24.71
CA VAL A 102 40.86 3.01 -23.29
C VAL A 102 40.70 1.71 -22.49
N GLU A 103 41.69 1.43 -21.64
CA GLU A 103 41.68 0.41 -20.60
C GLU A 103 40.76 0.83 -19.44
N ALA A 104 39.98 -0.13 -18.90
CA ALA A 104 39.99 -0.52 -17.48
C ALA A 104 38.68 -1.21 -17.08
N ASP A 105 38.76 -2.54 -17.01
CA ASP A 105 38.21 -3.43 -15.99
C ASP A 105 36.80 -3.22 -15.42
N PHE A 106 35.85 -4.05 -15.89
CA PHE A 106 34.89 -4.70 -15.00
C PHE A 106 34.73 -6.18 -15.37
N ASN A 107 35.41 -7.02 -14.62
CA ASN A 107 35.40 -8.48 -14.73
C ASN A 107 34.23 -9.02 -13.89
N ILE A 108 33.14 -9.48 -14.50
CA ILE A 108 32.18 -10.39 -13.86
C ILE A 108 32.15 -11.66 -14.69
N GLY A 109 32.91 -12.66 -14.22
CA GLY A 109 32.88 -14.02 -14.74
C GLY A 109 31.53 -14.66 -14.44
N LEU A 110 30.75 -14.88 -15.49
CA LEU A 110 29.71 -15.91 -15.51
C LEU A 110 30.39 -17.29 -15.53
N GLN A 111 30.17 -18.08 -14.48
CA GLN A 111 30.22 -19.54 -14.59
C GLN A 111 28.82 -20.08 -14.35
N SER A 112 28.15 -20.40 -15.45
CA SER A 112 27.03 -21.34 -15.46
C SER A 112 27.58 -22.75 -15.25
N THR A 113 26.95 -23.51 -14.35
CA THR A 113 26.62 -24.94 -14.54
C THR A 113 25.97 -25.42 -13.25
N SER A 114 24.71 -25.82 -13.33
CA SER A 114 24.30 -27.18 -12.94
C SER A 114 22.79 -27.29 -13.00
N THR A 115 22.36 -28.17 -13.89
CA THR A 115 21.04 -28.75 -14.05
C THR A 115 20.53 -29.34 -12.73
N MET A 116 19.40 -28.85 -12.24
CA MET A 116 18.56 -29.57 -11.28
C MET A 116 17.10 -29.37 -11.68
N GLU A 117 16.50 -30.49 -12.06
CA GLU A 117 15.08 -30.66 -12.35
C GLU A 117 14.22 -30.19 -11.16
N PRO A 118 13.13 -29.43 -11.38
CA PRO A 118 12.30 -28.97 -10.28
C PRO A 118 11.51 -30.15 -9.67
N PRO A 119 11.41 -30.25 -8.33
CA PRO A 119 10.59 -31.27 -7.69
C PRO A 119 9.12 -31.01 -7.98
N ARG A 120 8.47 -32.02 -8.58
CA ARG A 120 7.02 -32.06 -8.82
C ARG A 120 6.31 -32.24 -7.47
N VAL A 121 5.98 -31.13 -6.82
CA VAL A 121 5.09 -31.15 -5.64
C VAL A 121 3.66 -31.17 -6.14
N GLU A 122 3.00 -32.33 -6.03
CA GLU A 122 1.54 -32.41 -6.15
C GLU A 122 0.91 -31.65 -4.98
N VAL A 123 0.55 -30.40 -5.21
CA VAL A 123 -0.28 -29.63 -4.29
C VAL A 123 -1.70 -30.17 -4.41
N SER A 124 -2.12 -30.98 -3.43
CA SER A 124 -3.51 -31.39 -3.26
C SER A 124 -4.36 -30.15 -3.00
N PHE A 125 -5.08 -29.70 -4.03
CA PHE A 125 -6.11 -28.68 -3.90
C PHE A 125 -7.28 -29.27 -3.12
N ASN A 126 -7.47 -28.84 -1.87
CA ASN A 126 -8.79 -28.85 -1.26
C ASN A 126 -9.43 -27.48 -1.52
N PRO A 127 -10.29 -27.35 -2.56
CA PRO A 127 -11.08 -26.14 -2.72
C PRO A 127 -12.03 -26.03 -1.54
N ILE A 128 -11.81 -25.04 -0.67
CA ILE A 128 -12.85 -24.56 0.23
C ILE A 128 -13.92 -23.95 -0.67
N PRO A 129 -15.18 -24.45 -0.68
CA PRO A 129 -16.21 -23.87 -1.51
C PRO A 129 -16.49 -22.44 -1.03
N LEU A 130 -16.22 -21.48 -1.92
CA LEU A 130 -16.78 -20.15 -1.86
C LEU A 130 -18.30 -20.28 -1.98
N THR A 131 -19.01 -20.22 -0.86
CA THR A 131 -20.46 -19.98 -0.89
C THR A 131 -20.69 -18.54 -1.31
N SER A 132 -20.83 -18.39 -2.62
CA SER A 132 -21.51 -17.29 -3.30
C SER A 132 -22.97 -17.23 -2.83
N GLY A 133 -23.35 -16.13 -2.18
CA GLY A 133 -24.69 -15.88 -1.68
C GLY A 133 -25.36 -14.73 -2.41
N TYR A 134 -25.53 -14.84 -3.73
CA TYR A 134 -26.55 -14.09 -4.47
C TYR A 134 -27.18 -15.04 -5.50
N GLN A 135 -28.35 -15.58 -5.19
CA GLN A 135 -29.27 -16.11 -6.19
C GLN A 135 -30.54 -15.26 -6.21
N THR A 136 -30.70 -14.57 -7.33
CA THR A 136 -31.98 -14.06 -7.81
C THR A 136 -32.78 -15.25 -8.33
N GLY A 137 -33.95 -15.52 -7.77
CA GLY A 137 -34.84 -16.58 -8.22
C GLY A 137 -36.16 -16.59 -7.46
N ASP A 138 -37.19 -16.02 -8.08
CA ASP A 138 -38.61 -16.15 -7.72
C ASP A 138 -39.05 -17.62 -7.71
N VAL A 139 -39.50 -18.16 -6.57
CA VAL A 139 -40.56 -19.19 -6.49
C VAL A 139 -41.34 -19.08 -5.17
N ARG A 140 -42.65 -18.88 -5.33
CA ARG A 140 -43.77 -19.11 -4.40
C ARG A 140 -43.51 -19.97 -3.15
N GLY A 141 -43.87 -19.39 -2.00
CA GLY A 141 -44.84 -19.93 -1.03
C GLY A 141 -44.45 -21.18 -0.26
N ASP A 142 -43.76 -21.01 0.87
CA ASP A 142 -44.17 -21.65 2.13
C ASP A 142 -43.50 -20.97 3.33
N SER A 143 -44.29 -20.79 4.39
CA SER A 143 -43.93 -20.00 5.57
C SER A 143 -43.05 -20.81 6.54
N ALA A 144 -41.88 -20.26 6.91
CA ALA A 144 -41.12 -20.73 8.07
C ALA A 144 -40.76 -19.54 8.99
N ARG A 145 -41.05 -19.73 10.28
CA ARG A 145 -40.97 -18.75 11.39
C ARG A 145 -39.60 -18.07 11.49
N GLY A 146 -39.61 -16.74 11.57
CA GLY A 146 -38.43 -15.91 11.76
C GLY A 146 -37.74 -16.12 13.11
N SER A 147 -36.45 -16.43 13.06
CA SER A 147 -35.53 -16.32 14.19
C SER A 147 -34.79 -15.01 14.06
N ALA A 148 -35.22 -13.99 14.81
CA ALA A 148 -34.56 -12.70 14.90
C ALA A 148 -33.27 -12.85 15.72
N ALA A 149 -32.17 -13.23 15.05
CA ALA A 149 -30.84 -13.04 15.59
C ALA A 149 -30.49 -11.55 15.46
N GLY A 150 -30.56 -10.84 16.58
CA GLY A 150 -30.30 -9.41 16.65
C GLY A 150 -28.89 -9.06 16.14
N LEU A 151 -28.83 -8.09 15.24
CA LEU A 151 -27.60 -7.43 14.84
C LEU A 151 -26.94 -6.86 16.11
N ALA A 152 -25.75 -7.36 16.44
CA ALA A 152 -24.95 -6.80 17.53
C ALA A 152 -24.72 -5.31 17.25
N PRO A 153 -24.90 -4.42 18.25
CA PRO A 153 -24.64 -2.99 18.07
C PRO A 153 -23.18 -2.79 17.68
N ALA A 154 -22.95 -1.96 16.66
CA ALA A 154 -21.61 -1.57 16.24
C ALA A 154 -20.85 -0.98 17.45
N PRO A 155 -19.55 -1.27 17.61
CA PRO A 155 -18.76 -0.78 18.74
C PRO A 155 -18.84 0.75 18.77
N ALA A 156 -19.26 1.31 19.91
CA ALA A 156 -19.32 2.74 20.11
C ALA A 156 -17.93 3.34 19.88
N ALA A 157 -17.83 4.30 18.96
CA ALA A 157 -16.57 4.95 18.66
C ALA A 157 -16.04 5.68 19.90
N ALA A 158 -14.82 5.37 20.31
CA ALA A 158 -14.21 5.96 21.50
C ALA A 158 -13.95 7.45 21.29
N VAL A 159 -14.37 8.27 22.26
CA VAL A 159 -14.02 9.69 22.32
C VAL A 159 -12.61 9.79 22.88
N GLU A 160 -11.72 10.49 22.18
CA GLU A 160 -10.35 10.76 22.59
C GLU A 160 -10.20 12.25 22.95
N THR A 161 -9.30 12.54 23.88
CA THR A 161 -8.96 13.91 24.31
C THR A 161 -7.50 14.19 24.03
N VAL A 162 -7.19 15.34 23.43
CA VAL A 162 -5.80 15.79 23.26
C VAL A 162 -5.27 16.26 24.62
N ILE A 163 -4.19 15.64 25.09
CA ILE A 163 -3.50 16.02 26.34
C ILE A 163 -2.21 16.78 26.08
N GLY A 164 -1.65 16.68 24.88
CA GLY A 164 -0.43 17.36 24.47
C GLY A 164 -0.46 17.68 22.98
N ALA A 165 0.16 18.80 22.61
CA ALA A 165 0.36 19.18 21.22
C ALA A 165 1.75 19.81 21.07
N GLU A 166 2.55 19.32 20.13
CA GLU A 166 3.88 19.85 19.83
C GLU A 166 4.11 19.95 18.32
N TYR A 167 4.91 20.95 17.91
CA TYR A 167 5.44 21.01 16.55
C TYR A 167 6.70 20.17 16.43
N VAL A 168 6.70 19.27 15.44
CA VAL A 168 7.85 18.44 15.11
C VAL A 168 8.23 18.70 13.66
N GLY A 169 9.47 19.16 13.45
CA GLY A 169 10.07 19.21 12.12
C GLY A 169 10.55 17.82 11.71
N ARG A 170 10.34 17.45 10.45
CA ARG A 170 10.84 16.20 9.87
C ARG A 170 11.96 16.47 8.86
N GLU A 171 12.79 15.45 8.64
CA GLU A 171 13.94 15.50 7.72
C GLU A 171 13.55 15.79 6.26
N ASP A 172 12.30 15.47 5.88
CA ASP A 172 11.71 15.77 4.57
C ASP A 172 11.25 17.24 4.42
N GLY A 173 11.51 18.07 5.43
CA GLY A 173 11.08 19.47 5.47
C GLY A 173 9.61 19.65 5.85
N ALA A 174 8.89 18.57 6.18
CA ALA A 174 7.52 18.68 6.68
C ALA A 174 7.50 19.19 8.11
N LYS A 175 6.54 20.07 8.41
CA LYS A 175 6.16 20.43 9.78
C LYS A 175 4.90 19.68 10.13
N VAL A 176 4.97 18.86 11.16
CA VAL A 176 3.83 18.12 11.68
C VAL A 176 3.48 18.61 13.08
N ILE A 177 2.19 18.64 13.39
CA ILE A 177 1.67 18.80 14.74
C ILE A 177 1.47 17.40 15.28
N ARG A 178 2.26 17.02 16.29
CA ARG A 178 2.05 15.79 17.03
C ARG A 178 1.05 16.05 18.14
N LEU A 179 0.02 15.22 18.21
CA LEU A 179 -1.02 15.23 19.23
C LEU A 179 -0.86 13.99 20.10
N ASP A 180 -0.70 14.21 21.40
CA ASP A 180 -0.73 13.16 22.40
C ASP A 180 -2.15 13.03 22.94
N LEU A 181 -2.65 11.81 23.03
CA LEU A 181 -4.02 11.51 23.44
C LEU A 181 -4.07 10.90 24.84
N ASP A 182 -5.19 11.10 25.53
CA ASP A 182 -5.51 10.47 26.82
C ASP A 182 -5.48 8.93 26.78
N SER A 183 -5.72 8.34 25.60
CA SER A 183 -5.56 6.91 25.35
C SER A 183 -4.10 6.42 25.36
N GLY A 184 -3.13 7.34 25.41
CA GLY A 184 -1.70 7.07 25.26
C GLY A 184 -1.25 6.91 23.80
N ALA A 185 -2.17 7.07 22.83
CA ALA A 185 -1.83 7.08 21.42
C ALA A 185 -1.30 8.45 20.97
N THR A 186 -0.50 8.46 19.91
CA THR A 186 0.00 9.69 19.29
C THR A 186 -0.47 9.79 17.84
N ILE A 187 -0.79 11.00 17.40
CA ILE A 187 -1.23 11.29 16.03
C ILE A 187 -0.39 12.43 15.47
N ASP A 188 0.22 12.21 14.30
CA ASP A 188 0.94 13.26 13.59
C ASP A 188 0.04 13.83 12.49
N VAL A 189 -0.25 15.12 12.56
CA VAL A 189 -1.04 15.86 11.57
C VAL A 189 -0.12 16.79 10.80
N VAL A 190 -0.15 16.71 9.48
CA VAL A 190 0.70 17.56 8.63
C VAL A 190 0.18 19.00 8.64
N HIS A 191 1.03 19.96 9.01
CA HIS A 191 0.72 21.39 8.96
C HIS A 191 1.31 22.06 7.74
N GLU A 192 2.60 21.81 7.47
CA GLU A 192 3.29 22.29 6.27
C GLU A 192 4.03 21.13 5.61
N HIS A 193 3.93 21.03 4.30
CA HIS A 193 4.63 20.02 3.51
C HIS A 193 4.92 20.56 2.10
N PRO A 194 6.12 20.30 1.53
CA PRO A 194 6.49 20.83 0.21
C PRO A 194 5.66 20.24 -0.95
N LEU A 195 5.13 19.03 -0.78
CA LEU A 195 4.21 18.40 -1.74
C LEU A 195 2.75 18.80 -1.51
N ASP A 196 2.14 19.49 -2.48
CA ASP A 196 0.75 19.97 -2.47
C ASP A 196 -0.29 18.89 -2.18
N ALA A 197 -0.05 17.65 -2.64
CA ALA A 197 -0.97 16.54 -2.40
C ALA A 197 -1.04 16.17 -0.91
N VAL A 198 0.11 16.16 -0.23
CA VAL A 198 0.20 15.87 1.21
C VAL A 198 -0.30 17.08 2.00
N GLN A 199 0.05 18.30 1.56
CA GLN A 199 -0.44 19.54 2.17
C GLN A 199 -1.97 19.58 2.19
N ARG A 200 -2.64 19.24 1.09
CA ARG A 200 -4.12 19.21 1.04
C ARG A 200 -4.74 18.25 2.04
N VAL A 201 -4.14 17.08 2.26
CA VAL A 201 -4.61 16.12 3.26
C VAL A 201 -4.37 16.66 4.67
N GLY A 202 -3.19 17.23 4.92
CA GLY A 202 -2.86 17.90 6.19
C GLY A 202 -3.83 19.01 6.55
N THR A 203 -4.08 19.94 5.61
CA THR A 203 -5.07 21.02 5.77
C THR A 203 -6.45 20.47 6.10
N ARG A 204 -6.92 19.44 5.37
CA ARG A 204 -8.21 18.81 5.67
C ARG A 204 -8.28 18.23 7.08
N HIS A 205 -7.22 17.58 7.55
CA HIS A 205 -7.17 17.05 8.92
C HIS A 205 -7.19 18.16 9.98
N ILE A 206 -6.46 19.25 9.73
CA ILE A 206 -6.45 20.42 10.60
C ILE A 206 -7.84 21.05 10.65
N ASP A 207 -8.50 21.25 9.51
CA ASP A 207 -9.85 21.80 9.44
C ASP A 207 -10.84 20.92 10.22
N GLN A 208 -10.75 19.61 10.07
CA GLN A 208 -11.60 18.66 10.81
C GLN A 208 -11.36 18.72 12.32
N LEU A 209 -10.10 18.81 12.77
CA LEU A 209 -9.76 18.98 14.19
C LEU A 209 -10.24 20.31 14.75
N THR A 210 -10.10 21.38 13.96
CA THR A 210 -10.53 22.74 14.29
C THR A 210 -12.05 22.78 14.50
N VAL A 211 -12.81 22.17 13.58
CA VAL A 211 -14.26 21.97 13.70
C VAL A 211 -14.62 21.08 14.90
N ALA A 212 -13.90 19.97 15.11
CA ALA A 212 -14.16 19.06 16.22
C ALA A 212 -13.89 19.69 17.60
N GLY A 213 -12.90 20.58 17.68
CA GLY A 213 -12.58 21.33 18.89
C GLY A 213 -13.35 22.63 19.07
N GLY A 214 -14.16 23.05 18.08
CA GLY A 214 -14.83 24.34 18.12
C GLY A 214 -13.86 25.53 18.12
N ILE A 215 -12.71 25.36 17.46
CA ILE A 215 -11.70 26.41 17.28
C ILE A 215 -12.09 27.18 16.02
N GLU A 216 -12.24 28.51 16.10
CA GLU A 216 -12.61 29.32 14.91
C GLU A 216 -11.39 29.64 14.05
N HIS A 217 -10.26 29.92 14.70
CA HIS A 217 -8.99 30.22 14.05
C HIS A 217 -7.84 29.56 14.81
N LEU A 218 -6.98 28.86 14.08
CA LEU A 218 -5.81 28.18 14.63
C LEU A 218 -4.60 29.12 14.57
N ASP A 219 -4.34 29.82 15.67
CA ASP A 219 -3.15 30.66 15.87
C ASP A 219 -1.98 29.86 16.45
N ASP A 220 -2.29 28.89 17.32
CA ASP A 220 -1.31 28.09 18.04
C ASP A 220 -1.76 26.63 18.12
N HIS A 221 -0.89 25.70 17.75
CA HIS A 221 -1.11 24.25 17.89
C HIS A 221 -1.54 23.81 19.29
N ARG A 222 -1.16 24.55 20.34
CA ARG A 222 -1.58 24.28 21.72
C ARG A 222 -3.08 24.46 21.94
N GLN A 223 -3.79 25.17 21.06
CA GLN A 223 -5.25 25.29 21.11
C GLN A 223 -5.96 23.94 20.94
N PHE A 224 -5.29 22.92 20.39
CA PHE A 224 -5.84 21.57 20.34
C PHE A 224 -5.88 20.89 21.71
N VAL A 225 -5.06 21.29 22.69
CA VAL A 225 -5.05 20.65 24.02
C VAL A 225 -6.40 20.83 24.72
N GLY A 226 -6.98 19.74 25.19
CA GLY A 226 -8.33 19.67 25.76
C GLY A 226 -9.44 19.45 24.73
N THR A 227 -9.13 19.47 23.43
CA THR A 227 -10.10 19.15 22.37
C THR A 227 -10.52 17.70 22.46
N ARG A 228 -11.83 17.46 22.38
CA ARG A 228 -12.45 16.13 22.41
C ARG A 228 -13.02 15.80 21.04
N PHE A 229 -12.63 14.66 20.49
CA PHE A 229 -13.10 14.22 19.18
C PHE A 229 -13.29 12.71 19.14
N ILE A 230 -13.99 12.24 18.12
CA ILE A 230 -14.06 10.83 17.77
C ILE A 230 -13.10 10.59 16.63
N ARG A 231 -12.15 9.67 16.83
CA ARG A 231 -11.28 9.18 15.76
C ARG A 231 -12.03 8.18 14.91
N ALA A 232 -12.17 8.48 13.63
CA ALA A 232 -12.79 7.60 12.65
C ALA A 232 -11.83 7.28 11.51
N PHE A 233 -12.05 6.12 10.89
CA PHE A 233 -11.45 5.80 9.60
C PHE A 233 -12.57 5.80 8.57
N GLU A 234 -12.47 6.70 7.59
CA GLU A 234 -13.36 6.74 6.44
C GLU A 234 -12.76 5.87 5.34
N TYR A 235 -13.50 4.86 4.92
CA TYR A 235 -13.10 3.99 3.83
C TYR A 235 -13.70 4.55 2.55
N ASP A 236 -12.86 4.79 1.55
CA ASP A 236 -13.36 5.11 0.21
C ASP A 236 -13.91 3.86 -0.49
N GLU A 237 -14.49 4.05 -1.69
CA GLU A 237 -15.01 2.94 -2.52
C GLU A 237 -13.93 1.91 -2.89
N ALA A 238 -12.65 2.28 -2.79
CA ALA A 238 -11.50 1.40 -3.00
C ALA A 238 -11.04 0.67 -1.71
N GLY A 239 -11.72 0.90 -0.58
CA GLY A 239 -11.40 0.30 0.71
C GLY A 239 -10.19 0.94 1.41
N SER A 240 -9.71 2.09 0.95
CA SER A 240 -8.62 2.83 1.59
C SER A 240 -9.12 3.60 2.79
N ALA A 241 -8.55 3.33 3.96
CA ALA A 241 -8.84 4.04 5.19
C ALA A 241 -8.15 5.42 5.22
N THR A 242 -8.93 6.48 5.34
CA THR A 242 -8.48 7.84 5.61
C THR A 242 -8.84 8.21 7.03
N LEU A 243 -7.88 8.76 7.77
CA LEU A 243 -8.14 9.26 9.11
C LEU A 243 -9.12 10.44 9.05
N ALA A 244 -10.14 10.44 9.90
CA ALA A 244 -11.09 11.53 10.02
C ALA A 244 -11.33 11.85 11.48
N PHE A 245 -11.50 13.15 11.76
CA PHE A 245 -11.82 13.66 13.10
C PHE A 245 -13.26 14.16 13.10
N ARG A 246 -14.05 13.70 14.06
CA ARG A 246 -15.45 14.11 14.20
C ARG A 246 -15.68 14.77 15.56
N PRO A 247 -16.59 15.77 15.65
CA PRO A 247 -16.95 16.35 16.94
C PRO A 247 -17.43 15.28 17.92
N ALA A 248 -16.96 15.33 19.16
CA ALA A 248 -17.52 14.50 20.21
C ALA A 248 -18.97 14.93 20.50
N PRO A 249 -19.89 13.99 20.78
CA PRO A 249 -21.25 14.35 21.17
C PRO A 249 -21.19 15.21 22.43
N ALA A 250 -21.98 16.30 22.45
CA ALA A 250 -22.09 17.15 23.63
C ALA A 250 -22.49 16.27 24.82
N THR A 251 -21.70 16.29 25.89
CA THR A 251 -22.09 15.64 27.14
C THR A 251 -23.36 16.34 27.62
N ALA A 252 -24.50 15.64 27.58
CA ALA A 252 -25.73 16.11 28.20
C ALA A 252 -25.41 16.43 29.67
N LYS A 253 -25.51 17.71 30.03
CA LYS A 253 -25.37 18.17 31.40
C LYS A 253 -26.62 17.84 32.20
#